data_AF-A0A4R8DI57-F1
#
_entry.id   AF-A0A4R8DI57-F1
#
_cell.length_a   1.000
_cell.length_b   1.000
_cell.length_c   1.000
_cell.angle_alpha   90.00
_cell.angle_beta   90.00
_cell.angle_gamma   90.00
#
_symmetry.space_group_name_H-M   'P 1'
#
loop_
_entity.id
_entity.type
_entity.pdbx_description
1 polymer ?
#
loop_
_entity_poly.entity_id
_entity_poly.type
_entity_poly.pdbx_seq_one_letter_code
_entity_poly.pdbx_strand_id
1 'polypeptide(L)'
;MRTYICIGILLVLVGSCRKYPEASPLSGAAYIRVFNDIATSVDFLHSQQAPPFLTFIMDPHLDAGGAPDTGLVVGDFLGTRQLYSLSYPINEGNSLGVDLQQIDNYSNNVTITPGYVNYEYPGNAHVPTAPALNGFDLSSWAQVPSGKHRFVFVIRPQTDTAFSRLSTTIRHQILIDTTLDLQAGEVYTMEALSTDLDNNRYGAYVRQEQFIHQAFEPDQLYAGFVNLSGVTPHSARLGYFPDFPDSTVIYYTYYIHNDFNNGLGVEFGQDHYNPLTGYNNNYYTTLNQRMATQISYLGLPLLDKSYFFIQDSLRSYANYLNNSGYGYMGNFPFVQFSIYAQDSTAYAHNYLPFVLNCAANPVTFNNYLPGVGTTFHFTPNLDLLVNVGGQVSVYPTLNIMEMVYDRVYLMQIQNAFNQVPNQ
;
A
#
# COMPACT_ATOMS: atom_id res chain seq x y z
N MET A 1 -37.42 -41.24 25.34
CA MET A 1 -35.97 -41.26 25.61
C MET A 1 -35.11 -40.81 24.43
N ARG A 2 -35.47 -41.14 23.16
CA ARG A 2 -34.72 -40.68 21.97
C ARG A 2 -34.80 -39.17 21.68
N THR A 3 -35.89 -38.49 22.06
CA THR A 3 -36.08 -37.04 21.81
C THR A 3 -35.25 -36.13 22.72
N TYR A 4 -34.95 -36.58 23.95
CA TYR A 4 -34.18 -35.79 24.92
C TYR A 4 -32.67 -35.82 24.65
N ILE A 5 -32.18 -36.82 23.91
CA ILE A 5 -30.77 -36.94 23.52
C ILE A 5 -30.42 -35.93 22.41
N CYS A 6 -31.35 -35.61 21.50
CA CYS A 6 -31.11 -34.64 20.43
C CYS A 6 -31.04 -33.19 20.92
N ILE A 7 -31.75 -32.82 21.98
CA ILE A 7 -31.71 -31.46 22.55
C ILE A 7 -30.43 -31.22 23.37
N GLY A 8 -29.92 -32.26 24.04
CA GLY A 8 -28.64 -32.18 24.78
C GLY A 8 -27.42 -32.01 23.87
N ILE A 9 -27.44 -32.62 22.68
CA ILE A 9 -26.35 -32.49 21.69
C ILE A 9 -26.36 -31.10 21.02
N LEU A 10 -27.54 -30.48 20.84
CA LEU A 10 -27.64 -29.14 20.24
C LEU A 10 -27.10 -28.02 21.16
N LEU A 11 -27.20 -28.18 22.49
CA LEU A 11 -26.71 -27.20 23.47
C LEU A 11 -25.19 -27.22 23.68
N VAL A 12 -24.49 -28.29 23.31
CA VAL A 12 -23.02 -28.36 23.38
C VAL A 12 -22.36 -27.68 22.17
N LEU A 13 -23.09 -27.53 21.05
CA LEU A 13 -22.58 -26.95 19.81
C LEU A 13 -22.65 -25.42 19.74
N VAL A 14 -23.39 -24.75 20.65
CA VAL A 14 -23.46 -23.28 20.72
C VAL A 14 -22.30 -22.64 21.51
N GLY A 15 -21.41 -23.45 22.09
CA GLY A 15 -20.29 -22.99 22.93
C GLY A 15 -18.95 -22.80 22.22
N SER A 16 -18.82 -23.05 20.91
CA SER A 16 -17.52 -23.01 20.21
C SER A 16 -17.22 -21.71 19.46
N CYS A 17 -17.88 -20.60 19.79
CA CYS A 17 -17.34 -19.28 19.45
C CYS A 17 -16.28 -18.93 20.51
N ARG A 18 -15.05 -19.41 20.34
CA ARG A 18 -13.91 -18.89 21.11
C ARG A 18 -13.67 -17.46 20.65
N LYS A 19 -14.16 -16.48 21.40
CA LYS A 19 -13.60 -15.13 21.34
C LYS A 19 -12.18 -15.25 21.88
N TYR A 20 -11.18 -15.10 21.02
CA TYR A 20 -9.79 -15.03 21.49
C TYR A 20 -9.71 -13.85 22.47
N PRO A 21 -9.08 -14.02 23.64
CA PRO A 21 -8.85 -12.89 24.53
C PRO A 21 -8.00 -11.88 23.76
N GLU A 22 -8.58 -10.73 23.44
CA GLU A 22 -7.86 -9.58 22.89
C GLU A 22 -6.75 -9.23 23.88
N ALA A 23 -5.52 -9.14 23.40
CA ALA A 23 -4.41 -8.70 24.24
C ALA A 23 -4.72 -7.29 24.76
N SER A 24 -4.45 -7.06 26.05
CA SER A 24 -4.79 -5.79 26.69
C SER A 24 -4.06 -4.63 26.00
N PRO A 25 -4.74 -3.51 25.73
CA PRO A 25 -4.11 -2.32 25.18
C PRO A 25 -2.88 -1.91 26.01
N LEU A 26 -1.81 -1.50 25.32
CA LEU A 26 -0.59 -1.04 25.97
C LEU A 26 -0.79 0.39 26.49
N SER A 27 -0.46 0.62 27.77
CA SER A 27 -0.45 1.97 28.33
C SER A 27 0.71 2.77 27.74
N GLY A 28 0.46 3.97 27.23
CA GLY A 28 1.48 4.82 26.61
C GLY A 28 2.07 4.24 25.31
N ALA A 29 1.26 3.53 24.53
CA ALA A 29 1.68 2.95 23.26
C ALA A 29 2.06 4.02 22.22
N ALA A 30 3.03 3.69 21.37
CA ALA A 30 3.17 4.26 20.02
C ALA A 30 2.58 3.26 19.01
N TYR A 31 2.34 3.70 17.78
CA TYR A 31 1.73 2.87 16.75
C TYR A 31 2.62 2.76 15.52
N ILE A 32 2.95 1.54 15.07
CA ILE A 32 3.85 1.32 13.93
C ILE A 32 3.18 0.49 12.83
N ARG A 33 3.49 0.85 11.58
CA ARG A 33 3.27 0.02 10.40
C ARG A 33 4.60 -0.12 9.67
N VAL A 34 4.92 -1.32 9.20
CA VAL A 34 6.23 -1.61 8.59
C VAL A 34 6.06 -2.25 7.23
N PHE A 35 6.74 -1.72 6.22
CA PHE A 35 6.77 -2.24 4.86
C PHE A 35 8.19 -2.64 4.42
N ASN A 36 8.25 -3.53 3.44
CA ASN A 36 9.47 -3.86 2.70
C ASN A 36 9.32 -3.36 1.26
N ASP A 37 10.06 -2.30 0.95
CA ASP A 37 10.04 -1.52 -0.30
C ASP A 37 11.32 -1.75 -1.10
N ILE A 38 12.11 -2.75 -0.71
CA ILE A 38 13.32 -3.12 -1.42
C ILE A 38 12.90 -3.77 -2.74
N ALA A 39 12.99 -2.97 -3.80
CA ALA A 39 12.78 -3.44 -5.16
C ALA A 39 13.82 -4.51 -5.52
N THR A 40 13.35 -5.67 -5.98
CA THR A 40 14.24 -6.71 -6.51
C THR A 40 14.17 -6.75 -8.01
N SER A 41 15.27 -6.44 -8.68
CA SER A 41 15.50 -6.98 -10.01
C SER A 41 16.19 -8.33 -9.86
N VAL A 42 15.46 -9.43 -10.08
CA VAL A 42 16.10 -10.71 -10.38
C VAL A 42 16.65 -10.59 -11.81
N ASP A 43 17.91 -10.22 -11.93
CA ASP A 43 18.63 -10.18 -13.21
C ASP A 43 18.99 -11.62 -13.63
N PHE A 44 19.07 -11.89 -14.94
CA PHE A 44 19.53 -13.16 -15.50
C PHE A 44 20.93 -13.57 -14.99
N LEU A 45 21.78 -12.62 -14.62
CA LEU A 45 23.08 -12.84 -13.97
C LEU A 45 22.94 -13.32 -12.52
N HIS A 46 21.79 -13.10 -11.89
CA HIS A 46 21.49 -13.36 -10.48
C HIS A 46 20.23 -14.24 -10.29
N SER A 47 19.95 -15.11 -11.27
CA SER A 47 18.76 -15.99 -11.35
C SER A 47 18.59 -17.01 -10.21
N GLN A 48 19.48 -17.02 -9.22
CA GLN A 48 19.40 -17.83 -8.00
C GLN A 48 19.13 -17.02 -6.72
N GLN A 49 19.01 -15.70 -6.79
CA GLN A 49 18.60 -14.89 -5.64
C GLN A 49 17.08 -14.92 -5.51
N ALA A 50 16.59 -15.57 -4.46
CA ALA A 50 15.24 -15.30 -3.98
C ALA A 50 15.14 -13.82 -3.58
N PRO A 51 14.03 -13.12 -3.88
CA PRO A 51 13.78 -11.77 -3.37
C PRO A 51 14.01 -11.71 -1.85
N PRO A 52 14.59 -10.64 -1.27
CA PRO A 52 14.84 -10.58 0.15
C PRO A 52 13.50 -10.47 0.86
N PHE A 53 13.01 -11.61 1.34
CA PHE A 53 12.10 -11.63 2.46
C PHE A 53 12.86 -11.10 3.66
N LEU A 54 12.21 -10.21 4.40
CA LEU A 54 12.79 -9.63 5.59
C LEU A 54 12.11 -10.22 6.82
N THR A 55 12.86 -10.27 7.92
CA THR A 55 12.29 -10.25 9.26
C THR A 55 12.66 -8.90 9.85
N PHE A 56 11.69 -8.14 10.33
CA PHE A 56 12.00 -6.99 11.18
C PHE A 56 11.85 -7.38 12.66
N ILE A 57 12.73 -6.82 13.49
CA ILE A 57 12.76 -7.07 14.93
C ILE A 57 12.96 -5.74 15.65
N MET A 58 12.05 -5.44 16.58
CA MET A 58 12.17 -4.35 17.54
C MET A 58 12.77 -4.90 18.84
N ASP A 59 13.80 -4.21 19.33
CA ASP A 59 14.61 -4.58 20.50
C ASP A 59 15.07 -6.04 20.43
N PRO A 60 15.99 -6.37 19.49
CA PRO A 60 16.42 -7.74 19.28
C PRO A 60 17.12 -8.30 20.52
N HIS A 61 16.68 -9.49 20.93
CA HIS A 61 17.42 -10.33 21.85
C HIS A 61 18.46 -11.12 21.05
N LEU A 62 19.69 -11.18 21.57
CA LEU A 62 20.79 -11.88 20.94
C LEU A 62 21.02 -13.23 21.63
N ASP A 63 21.19 -14.28 20.84
CA ASP A 63 21.58 -15.59 21.36
C ASP A 63 23.04 -15.61 21.83
N ALA A 64 23.52 -16.75 22.33
CA ALA A 64 24.88 -16.92 22.80
C ALA A 64 25.96 -16.68 21.71
N GLY A 65 25.58 -16.77 20.43
CA GLY A 65 26.44 -16.46 19.27
C GLY A 65 26.34 -14.99 18.82
N GLY A 66 25.60 -14.15 19.55
CA GLY A 66 25.38 -12.75 19.21
C GLY A 66 24.45 -12.54 18.02
N ALA A 67 23.71 -13.56 17.58
CA ALA A 67 22.73 -13.43 16.51
C ALA A 67 21.35 -13.08 17.07
N PRO A 68 20.58 -12.18 16.45
CA PRO A 68 19.21 -11.95 16.85
C PRO A 68 18.42 -13.26 16.74
N ASP A 69 17.67 -13.65 17.77
CA ASP A 69 16.80 -14.83 17.74
C ASP A 69 15.32 -14.46 17.90
N THR A 70 15.05 -13.42 18.69
CA THR A 70 13.74 -12.93 19.08
C THR A 70 13.84 -11.42 19.32
N GLY A 71 12.74 -10.80 19.72
CA GLY A 71 12.71 -9.41 20.16
C GLY A 71 11.40 -9.09 20.85
N LEU A 72 11.25 -7.84 21.25
CA LEU A 72 10.00 -7.34 21.81
C LEU A 72 8.85 -7.42 20.80
N VAL A 73 9.16 -7.09 19.54
CA VAL A 73 8.24 -7.22 18.40
C VAL A 73 8.98 -7.90 17.26
N VAL A 74 8.33 -8.87 16.62
CA VAL A 74 8.86 -9.57 15.44
C VAL A 74 7.80 -9.58 14.36
N GLY A 75 8.09 -8.96 13.22
CA GLY A 75 7.35 -9.21 11.98
C GLY A 75 8.18 -10.08 11.07
N ASP A 76 7.82 -11.35 11.04
CA ASP A 76 8.47 -12.34 10.20
C ASP A 76 7.81 -12.44 8.82
N PHE A 77 8.54 -12.99 7.86
CA PHE A 77 8.07 -13.23 6.49
C PHE A 77 7.64 -11.96 5.74
N LEU A 78 8.27 -10.81 6.03
CA LEU A 78 7.98 -9.53 5.39
C LEU A 78 8.42 -9.55 3.92
N GLY A 79 7.48 -9.85 3.02
CA GLY A 79 7.68 -9.82 1.58
C GLY A 79 7.63 -8.40 1.03
N THR A 80 8.03 -8.22 -0.24
CA THR A 80 7.92 -6.93 -0.92
C THR A 80 6.46 -6.45 -0.90
N ARG A 81 6.21 -5.24 -0.41
CA ARG A 81 4.87 -4.68 -0.22
C ARG A 81 4.04 -4.73 -1.50
N GLN A 82 2.73 -4.79 -1.33
CA GLN A 82 1.79 -4.63 -2.43
C GLN A 82 1.71 -3.17 -2.88
N LEU A 83 1.33 -2.96 -4.15
CA LEU A 83 1.18 -1.61 -4.73
C LEU A 83 0.07 -0.80 -4.05
N TYR A 84 -0.91 -1.46 -3.45
CA TYR A 84 -2.00 -0.85 -2.72
C TYR A 84 -2.12 -1.43 -1.31
N SER A 85 -2.33 -0.56 -0.33
CA SER A 85 -2.62 -0.95 1.04
C SER A 85 -3.71 -0.10 1.69
N LEU A 86 -4.45 -0.70 2.62
CA LEU A 86 -5.64 -0.15 3.28
C LEU A 86 -5.39 0.19 4.75
N SER A 87 -6.25 0.98 5.39
CA SER A 87 -6.20 1.25 6.84
C SER A 87 -6.51 0.04 7.72
N TYR A 88 -7.09 -1.01 7.14
CA TYR A 88 -7.35 -2.29 7.79
C TYR A 88 -6.66 -3.43 7.03
N PRO A 89 -6.26 -4.52 7.72
CA PRO A 89 -5.56 -5.62 7.09
C PRO A 89 -6.49 -6.37 6.12
N ILE A 90 -6.09 -6.40 4.83
CA ILE A 90 -6.85 -7.09 3.77
C ILE A 90 -6.88 -8.62 4.00
N ASN A 91 -5.92 -9.16 4.76
CA ASN A 91 -5.61 -10.59 4.82
C ASN A 91 -5.60 -11.19 6.25
N GLU A 92 -6.26 -10.55 7.23
CA GLU A 92 -6.23 -10.90 8.67
C GLU A 92 -6.45 -12.40 8.99
N GLY A 93 -7.02 -13.18 8.06
CA GLY A 93 -7.30 -14.61 8.22
C GLY A 93 -6.67 -15.60 7.23
N ASN A 94 -5.85 -15.19 6.25
CA ASN A 94 -5.33 -16.09 5.20
C ASN A 94 -3.85 -15.84 4.87
N SER A 95 -2.94 -16.24 5.77
CA SER A 95 -1.48 -16.16 5.55
C SER A 95 -0.88 -17.40 4.88
N LEU A 96 -1.71 -18.34 4.43
CA LEU A 96 -1.30 -19.61 3.83
C LEU A 96 -1.82 -19.71 2.40
N GLY A 97 -0.92 -19.61 1.41
CA GLY A 97 -1.15 -20.17 0.08
C GLY A 97 -2.35 -19.62 -0.68
N VAL A 98 -2.57 -18.30 -0.66
CA VAL A 98 -3.42 -17.70 -1.69
C VAL A 98 -2.63 -17.69 -2.98
N ASP A 99 -2.95 -18.61 -3.88
CA ASP A 99 -2.45 -18.62 -5.25
C ASP A 99 -2.56 -17.23 -5.87
N LEU A 100 -1.43 -16.54 -5.96
CA LEU A 100 -1.32 -15.34 -6.77
C LEU A 100 -1.16 -15.80 -8.20
N GLN A 101 -2.14 -15.43 -9.03
CA GLN A 101 -1.95 -15.51 -10.47
C GLN A 101 -1.01 -14.37 -10.87
N GLN A 102 0.26 -14.72 -11.05
CA GLN A 102 1.25 -13.86 -11.64
C GLN A 102 1.34 -14.21 -13.12
N ILE A 103 1.12 -13.25 -14.02
CA ILE A 103 1.57 -13.43 -15.40
C ILE A 103 3.13 -13.26 -15.43
N ASP A 104 3.88 -14.18 -16.03
CA ASP A 104 5.34 -14.00 -16.13
C ASP A 104 5.69 -12.90 -17.14
N ASN A 105 6.99 -12.56 -17.24
CA ASN A 105 7.50 -11.61 -18.25
C ASN A 105 7.21 -12.05 -19.71
N TYR A 106 6.67 -13.25 -19.91
CA TYR A 106 6.30 -13.84 -21.20
C TYR A 106 4.80 -13.96 -21.41
N SER A 107 3.98 -13.31 -20.58
CA SER A 107 2.52 -13.37 -20.68
C SER A 107 1.86 -14.70 -20.30
N ASN A 108 2.55 -15.61 -19.62
CA ASN A 108 1.95 -16.87 -19.14
C ASN A 108 1.37 -16.72 -17.74
N ASN A 109 0.16 -17.24 -17.50
CA ASN A 109 -0.37 -17.39 -16.14
C ASN A 109 0.51 -18.36 -15.34
N VAL A 110 1.25 -17.83 -14.38
CA VAL A 110 1.99 -18.55 -13.35
C VAL A 110 1.21 -18.44 -12.05
N THR A 111 0.72 -19.57 -11.55
CA THR A 111 0.26 -19.64 -10.17
C THR A 111 1.47 -19.67 -9.27
N ILE A 112 1.71 -18.59 -8.54
CA ILE A 112 2.62 -18.60 -7.39
C ILE A 112 1.75 -18.89 -6.19
N THR A 113 2.02 -19.98 -5.48
CA THR A 113 1.49 -20.17 -4.14
C THR A 113 2.48 -19.49 -3.19
N PRO A 114 2.32 -18.19 -2.84
CA PRO A 114 3.11 -17.59 -1.78
C PRO A 114 2.93 -18.48 -0.55
N GLY A 115 4.04 -19.05 -0.08
CA GLY A 115 4.13 -19.55 1.28
C GLY A 115 3.84 -18.43 2.28
N TYR A 116 4.17 -18.65 3.54
CA TYR A 116 4.12 -17.65 4.60
C TYR A 116 4.69 -16.29 4.11
N VAL A 117 3.81 -15.33 3.79
CA VAL A 117 4.15 -13.98 3.32
C VAL A 117 3.28 -13.00 4.10
N ASN A 118 3.92 -11.95 4.62
CA ASN A 118 3.27 -10.77 5.16
C ASN A 118 3.74 -9.57 4.35
N TYR A 119 2.83 -8.86 3.68
CA TYR A 119 3.21 -7.73 2.81
C TYR A 119 3.51 -6.44 3.60
N GLU A 120 3.09 -6.42 4.86
CA GLU A 120 3.25 -5.33 5.79
C GLU A 120 3.10 -5.87 7.21
N TYR A 121 3.63 -5.18 8.20
CA TYR A 121 3.31 -5.44 9.60
C TYR A 121 2.43 -4.32 10.17
N PRO A 122 1.39 -4.62 10.99
CA PRO A 122 1.03 -5.94 11.50
C PRO A 122 0.51 -6.88 10.41
N GLY A 123 -0.20 -6.39 9.39
CA GLY A 123 -0.74 -7.21 8.30
C GLY A 123 -1.53 -8.39 8.86
N ASN A 124 -1.01 -9.61 8.69
CA ASN A 124 -1.65 -10.83 9.19
C ASN A 124 -1.27 -11.23 10.63
N ALA A 125 -0.43 -10.43 11.29
CA ALA A 125 -0.02 -10.70 12.66
C ALA A 125 -1.14 -10.35 13.65
N HIS A 126 -1.50 -11.31 14.49
CA HIS A 126 -2.45 -11.09 15.59
C HIS A 126 -1.76 -10.35 16.76
N VAL A 127 -1.79 -9.02 16.70
CA VAL A 127 -1.25 -8.12 17.74
C VAL A 127 -2.29 -7.03 18.08
N PRO A 128 -2.20 -6.38 19.25
CA PRO A 128 -3.01 -5.19 19.50
C PRO A 128 -2.73 -4.13 18.43
N THR A 129 -3.78 -3.58 17.84
CA THR A 129 -3.69 -2.55 16.81
C THR A 129 -4.13 -1.19 17.35
N ALA A 130 -3.76 -0.13 16.65
CA ALA A 130 -4.11 1.23 17.05
C ALA A 130 -5.63 1.41 17.08
N PRO A 131 -6.17 2.15 18.06
CA PRO A 131 -7.57 2.53 18.02
C PRO A 131 -7.79 3.53 16.86
N ALA A 132 -9.05 3.83 16.59
CA ALA A 132 -9.35 4.98 15.75
C ALA A 132 -8.79 6.26 16.37
N LEU A 133 -7.99 7.02 15.62
CA LEU A 133 -7.42 8.30 16.05
C LEU A 133 -7.79 9.37 15.03
N ASN A 134 -8.20 10.54 15.53
CA ASN A 134 -8.63 11.67 14.71
C ASN A 134 -9.66 11.30 13.62
N GLY A 135 -10.54 10.35 13.93
CA GLY A 135 -11.56 9.89 12.98
C GLY A 135 -11.05 8.96 11.88
N PHE A 136 -9.80 8.51 11.90
CA PHE A 136 -9.24 7.52 10.97
C PHE A 136 -9.20 6.13 11.58
N ASP A 137 -9.47 5.11 10.76
CA ASP A 137 -9.18 3.73 11.11
C ASP A 137 -7.67 3.48 11.00
N LEU A 138 -7.08 2.95 12.07
CA LEU A 138 -5.65 2.65 12.16
C LEU A 138 -5.41 1.18 12.54
N SER A 139 -6.36 0.30 12.24
CA SER A 139 -6.24 -1.13 12.52
C SER A 139 -5.05 -1.80 11.83
N SER A 140 -4.48 -1.21 10.77
CA SER A 140 -3.20 -1.62 10.17
C SER A 140 -1.95 -1.02 10.82
N TRP A 141 -2.01 -0.49 12.04
CA TRP A 141 -0.84 -0.10 12.83
C TRP A 141 -0.83 -0.88 14.14
N ALA A 142 0.29 -1.53 14.46
CA ALA A 142 0.46 -2.28 15.69
C ALA A 142 0.79 -1.36 16.87
N GLN A 143 0.23 -1.64 18.05
CA GLN A 143 0.65 -1.00 19.29
C GLN A 143 2.01 -1.55 19.71
N VAL A 144 2.94 -0.64 20.01
CA VAL A 144 4.24 -0.97 20.57
C VAL A 144 4.56 -0.02 21.74
N PRO A 145 5.46 -0.39 22.67
CA PRO A 145 5.90 0.56 23.69
C PRO A 145 6.51 1.82 23.07
N SER A 146 6.30 2.96 23.73
CA SER A 146 6.98 4.20 23.40
C SER A 146 8.36 4.28 24.07
N GLY A 147 9.20 5.17 23.56
CA GLY A 147 10.57 5.40 23.98
C GLY A 147 11.59 5.02 22.91
N LYS A 148 12.83 4.87 23.35
CA LYS A 148 13.96 4.58 22.47
C LYS A 148 14.10 3.09 22.22
N HIS A 149 13.96 2.68 20.95
CA HIS A 149 13.94 1.28 20.52
C HIS A 149 14.89 1.04 19.36
N ARG A 150 15.54 -0.14 19.36
CA ARG A 150 16.41 -0.58 18.27
C ARG A 150 15.59 -1.40 17.27
N PHE A 151 15.74 -1.11 15.99
CA PHE A 151 15.08 -1.83 14.91
C PHE A 151 16.13 -2.48 14.02
N VAL A 152 15.99 -3.79 13.78
CA VAL A 152 16.83 -4.52 12.82
C VAL A 152 15.97 -5.17 11.75
N PHE A 153 16.43 -5.11 10.51
CA PHE A 153 15.86 -5.84 9.38
C PHE A 153 16.88 -6.87 8.94
N VAL A 154 16.47 -8.13 8.88
CA VAL A 154 17.34 -9.27 8.56
C VAL A 154 16.82 -9.94 7.31
N ILE A 155 17.72 -10.22 6.36
CA ILE A 155 17.38 -11.01 5.18
C ILE A 155 17.12 -12.45 5.61
N ARG A 156 16.05 -13.05 5.08
CA ARG A 156 15.73 -14.45 5.28
C ARG A 156 15.32 -15.12 3.96
N PRO A 157 15.46 -16.45 3.87
CA PRO A 157 14.93 -17.19 2.73
C PRO A 157 13.40 -17.32 2.82
N GLN A 158 12.77 -17.51 1.67
CA GLN A 158 11.35 -17.85 1.56
C GLN A 158 11.12 -19.32 1.94
N THR A 159 11.04 -19.58 3.24
CA THR A 159 10.76 -20.91 3.83
C THR A 159 9.62 -20.78 4.84
N ASP A 160 9.13 -21.90 5.38
CA ASP A 160 8.16 -21.93 6.47
C ASP A 160 8.80 -21.91 7.87
N THR A 161 10.14 -21.90 7.91
CA THR A 161 10.88 -21.91 9.16
C THR A 161 10.78 -20.54 9.81
N ALA A 162 10.26 -20.50 11.04
CA ALA A 162 10.23 -19.29 11.85
C ALA A 162 11.65 -18.72 12.05
N PHE A 163 11.78 -17.39 12.08
CA PHE A 163 13.06 -16.70 12.16
C PHE A 163 13.99 -17.26 13.24
N SER A 164 13.50 -17.45 14.47
CA SER A 164 14.29 -17.96 15.61
C SER A 164 14.92 -19.33 15.40
N ARG A 165 14.42 -20.10 14.43
CA ARG A 165 14.91 -21.45 14.07
C ARG A 165 15.81 -21.45 12.84
N LEU A 166 15.99 -20.30 12.19
CA LEU A 166 16.96 -20.17 11.10
C LEU A 166 18.38 -20.32 11.64
N SER A 167 19.31 -20.73 10.76
CA SER A 167 20.72 -20.86 11.13
C SER A 167 21.28 -19.50 11.57
N THR A 168 22.24 -19.52 12.50
CA THR A 168 22.93 -18.32 12.98
C THR A 168 23.50 -17.49 11.83
N THR A 169 24.03 -18.14 10.78
CA THR A 169 24.53 -17.48 9.57
C THR A 169 23.49 -16.62 8.89
N ILE A 170 22.25 -17.11 8.76
CA ILE A 170 21.15 -16.33 8.14
C ILE A 170 20.74 -15.20 9.09
N ARG A 171 20.60 -15.48 10.39
CA ARG A 171 20.19 -14.48 11.38
C ARG A 171 21.20 -13.32 11.54
N HIS A 172 22.45 -13.51 11.12
CA HIS A 172 23.47 -12.45 11.05
C HIS A 172 23.41 -11.58 9.78
N GLN A 173 22.55 -11.89 8.80
CA GLN A 173 22.40 -11.10 7.56
C GLN A 173 21.55 -9.85 7.81
N ILE A 174 22.00 -9.01 8.75
CA ILE A 174 21.35 -7.75 9.09
C ILE A 174 21.57 -6.75 7.95
N LEU A 175 20.48 -6.26 7.39
CA LEU A 175 20.46 -5.31 6.29
C LEU A 175 20.38 -3.86 6.78
N ILE A 176 19.55 -3.63 7.78
CA ILE A 176 19.31 -2.33 8.39
C ILE A 176 19.36 -2.53 9.91
N ASP A 177 20.08 -1.64 10.60
CA ASP A 177 20.15 -1.57 12.05
C ASP A 177 20.08 -0.09 12.45
N THR A 178 18.99 0.30 13.08
CA THR A 178 18.70 1.69 13.43
C THR A 178 18.10 1.79 14.82
N THR A 179 18.04 3.00 15.34
CA THR A 179 17.41 3.29 16.63
C THR A 179 16.50 4.50 16.47
N LEU A 180 15.27 4.36 16.96
CA LEU A 180 14.24 5.39 16.87
C LEU A 180 13.72 5.70 18.26
N ASP A 181 13.27 6.93 18.46
CA ASP A 181 12.55 7.34 19.67
C ASP A 181 11.08 7.53 19.31
N LEU A 182 10.24 6.59 19.75
CA LEU A 182 8.82 6.57 19.46
C LEU A 182 8.06 7.31 20.55
N GLN A 183 7.29 8.33 20.19
CA GLN A 183 6.50 9.09 21.14
C GLN A 183 5.17 8.40 21.43
N ALA A 184 4.74 8.45 22.68
CA ALA A 184 3.45 7.88 23.09
C ALA A 184 2.30 8.61 22.39
N GLY A 185 1.35 7.85 21.85
CA GLY A 185 0.19 8.34 21.10
C GLY A 185 0.46 8.64 19.63
N GLU A 186 1.72 8.61 19.20
CA GLU A 186 2.10 8.95 17.82
C GLU A 186 2.07 7.72 16.90
N VAL A 187 1.78 8.00 15.63
CA VAL A 187 1.65 6.99 14.57
C VAL A 187 2.85 7.09 13.64
N TYR A 188 3.43 5.94 13.31
CA TYR A 188 4.63 5.83 12.48
C TYR A 188 4.43 4.84 11.34
N THR A 189 4.85 5.22 10.15
CA THR A 189 5.04 4.30 9.03
C THR A 189 6.53 4.16 8.76
N MET A 190 6.99 2.92 8.67
CA MET A 190 8.39 2.57 8.46
C MET A 190 8.51 1.74 7.18
N GLU A 191 9.50 2.06 6.37
CA GLU A 191 9.74 1.40 5.10
C GLU A 191 11.21 1.00 5.00
N ALA A 192 11.48 -0.29 4.88
CA ALA A 192 12.80 -0.77 4.50
C ALA A 192 12.97 -0.58 2.99
N LEU A 193 13.92 0.24 2.57
CA LEU A 193 14.11 0.58 1.16
C LEU A 193 15.58 0.54 0.75
N SER A 194 15.84 0.51 -0.56
CA SER A 194 17.18 0.72 -1.09
C SER A 194 17.45 2.23 -1.20
N THR A 195 18.54 2.69 -0.60
CA THR A 195 18.99 4.09 -0.68
C THR A 195 19.96 4.33 -1.84
N ASP A 196 20.58 3.27 -2.35
CA ASP A 196 21.49 3.28 -3.50
C ASP A 196 21.49 1.89 -4.14
N LEU A 197 20.71 1.74 -5.22
CA LEU A 197 20.54 0.47 -5.92
C LEU A 197 21.84 -0.01 -6.57
N ASP A 198 22.65 0.91 -7.11
CA ASP A 198 23.92 0.57 -7.78
C ASP A 198 24.96 0.02 -6.78
N ASN A 199 24.87 0.43 -5.51
CA ASN A 199 25.85 0.09 -4.47
C ASN A 199 25.30 -0.83 -3.36
N ASN A 200 24.11 -1.42 -3.55
CA ASN A 200 23.45 -2.29 -2.57
C ASN A 200 23.37 -1.65 -1.17
N ARG A 201 22.98 -0.36 -1.10
CA ARG A 201 22.75 0.31 0.18
C ARG A 201 21.26 0.34 0.50
N TYR A 202 20.97 0.15 1.79
CA TYR A 202 19.63 0.04 2.31
C TYR A 202 19.47 0.91 3.55
N GLY A 203 18.23 1.29 3.85
CA GLY A 203 17.91 2.11 5.00
C GLY A 203 16.43 1.96 5.38
N ALA A 204 16.11 2.39 6.59
CA ALA A 204 14.73 2.56 7.01
C ALA A 204 14.34 4.03 6.83
N TYR A 205 13.32 4.28 6.02
CA TYR A 205 12.59 5.54 6.06
C TYR A 205 11.51 5.45 7.13
N VAL A 206 11.35 6.52 7.91
CA VAL A 206 10.40 6.58 9.01
C VAL A 206 9.65 7.90 8.94
N ARG A 207 8.33 7.81 8.84
CA ARG A 207 7.43 8.95 8.86
C ARG A 207 6.57 8.92 10.11
N GLN A 208 6.65 9.96 10.92
CA GLN A 208 5.63 10.24 11.93
C GLN A 208 4.43 10.84 11.21
N GLU A 209 3.32 10.13 11.23
CA GLU A 209 2.15 10.46 10.44
C GLU A 209 1.44 11.70 10.99
N GLN A 210 1.36 12.75 10.18
CA GLN A 210 0.85 14.04 10.62
C GLN A 210 -0.67 14.13 10.57
N PHE A 211 -1.33 13.26 9.79
CA PHE A 211 -2.78 13.31 9.60
C PHE A 211 -3.57 13.09 10.89
N ILE A 212 -2.98 12.47 11.93
CA ILE A 212 -3.62 12.33 13.23
C ILE A 212 -3.73 13.67 14.01
N HIS A 213 -3.02 14.70 13.53
CA HIS A 213 -2.99 16.05 14.13
C HIS A 213 -3.57 17.13 13.21
N GLN A 214 -4.06 16.76 12.02
CA GLN A 214 -4.61 17.68 11.03
C GLN A 214 -6.13 17.58 10.96
N ALA A 215 -6.80 18.71 10.73
CA ALA A 215 -8.23 18.71 10.44
C ALA A 215 -8.45 18.42 8.96
N PHE A 216 -9.43 17.57 8.67
CA PHE A 216 -9.86 17.24 7.30
C PHE A 216 -11.35 17.52 7.16
N GLU A 217 -11.73 18.12 6.04
CA GLU A 217 -13.12 18.45 5.74
C GLU A 217 -13.88 17.17 5.35
N PRO A 218 -15.12 16.98 5.83
CA PRO A 218 -15.88 15.76 5.62
C PRO A 218 -16.38 15.59 4.17
N ASP A 219 -16.39 16.66 3.38
CA ASP A 219 -16.82 16.70 1.98
C ASP A 219 -15.64 16.69 1.00
N GLN A 220 -14.45 16.31 1.47
CA GLN A 220 -13.25 16.19 0.66
C GLN A 220 -12.56 14.84 0.83
N LEU A 221 -11.99 14.34 -0.26
CA LEU A 221 -10.94 13.33 -0.20
C LEU A 221 -9.58 14.03 -0.32
N TYR A 222 -8.54 13.40 0.20
CA TYR A 222 -7.22 14.00 0.29
C TYR A 222 -6.18 13.13 -0.40
N ALA A 223 -5.25 13.76 -1.09
CA ALA A 223 -4.10 13.10 -1.72
C ALA A 223 -2.80 13.78 -1.32
N GLY A 224 -1.83 13.01 -0.86
CA GLY A 224 -0.50 13.46 -0.50
C GLY A 224 0.56 12.68 -1.26
N PHE A 225 1.66 13.32 -1.64
CA PHE A 225 2.77 12.65 -2.31
C PHE A 225 4.07 12.80 -1.51
N VAL A 226 4.87 11.74 -1.53
CA VAL A 226 6.26 11.73 -1.07
C VAL A 226 7.13 10.98 -2.07
N ASN A 227 8.37 11.43 -2.24
CA ASN A 227 9.37 10.72 -3.03
C ASN A 227 10.35 10.03 -2.08
N LEU A 228 10.27 8.71 -2.03
CA LEU A 228 11.10 7.83 -1.18
C LEU A 228 12.19 7.12 -2.00
N SER A 229 12.42 7.57 -3.23
CA SER A 229 13.53 7.08 -4.04
C SER A 229 14.87 7.45 -3.39
N GLY A 230 15.85 6.55 -3.50
CA GLY A 230 17.23 6.80 -3.10
C GLY A 230 18.01 7.56 -4.17
N VAL A 231 19.29 7.22 -4.34
CA VAL A 231 20.12 7.75 -5.44
C VAL A 231 19.58 7.23 -6.78
N THR A 232 19.38 8.12 -7.76
CA THR A 232 18.99 7.71 -9.13
C THR A 232 19.97 6.64 -9.65
N PRO A 233 19.51 5.45 -10.05
CA PRO A 233 20.36 4.37 -10.55
C PRO A 233 21.06 4.71 -11.86
N HIS A 234 22.18 4.05 -12.16
CA HIS A 234 22.92 4.27 -13.40
C HIS A 234 22.09 4.01 -14.65
N SER A 235 21.28 2.96 -14.62
CA SER A 235 20.39 2.59 -15.72
C SER A 235 19.34 3.67 -16.01
N ALA A 236 18.80 4.33 -14.98
CA ALA A 236 17.87 5.45 -15.12
C ALA A 236 18.56 6.70 -15.69
N ARG A 237 19.80 7.01 -15.25
CA ARG A 237 20.61 8.11 -15.84
C ARG A 237 20.88 7.91 -17.34
N LEU A 238 20.92 6.66 -17.81
CA LEU A 238 21.08 6.30 -19.21
C LEU A 238 19.75 6.21 -19.99
N GLY A 239 18.62 6.41 -19.32
CA GLY A 239 17.29 6.40 -19.91
C GLY A 239 16.69 5.02 -20.15
N TYR A 240 17.21 3.96 -19.52
CA TYR A 240 16.70 2.59 -19.71
C TYR A 240 15.42 2.30 -18.92
N PHE A 241 15.19 2.99 -17.81
CA PHE A 241 14.01 2.84 -16.97
C PHE A 241 13.52 4.22 -16.52
N PRO A 242 12.21 4.40 -16.32
CA PRO A 242 11.70 5.61 -15.70
C PRO A 242 12.18 5.68 -14.24
N ASP A 243 12.61 6.88 -13.81
CA ASP A 243 12.82 7.19 -12.40
C ASP A 243 12.16 8.53 -12.04
N PHE A 244 11.86 8.69 -10.75
CA PHE A 244 11.40 9.96 -10.24
C PHE A 244 12.58 10.87 -9.85
N PRO A 245 12.70 12.05 -10.47
CA PRO A 245 13.79 12.97 -10.20
C PRO A 245 13.69 13.57 -8.78
N ASP A 246 14.81 14.13 -8.31
CA ASP A 246 14.91 14.80 -7.01
C ASP A 246 13.84 15.89 -6.85
N SER A 247 13.61 16.66 -7.93
CA SER A 247 12.55 17.65 -7.97
C SER A 247 11.48 17.28 -8.98
N THR A 248 10.26 17.12 -8.47
CA THR A 248 9.10 16.63 -9.24
C THR A 248 7.93 17.59 -9.08
N VAL A 249 7.35 18.02 -10.19
CA VAL A 249 6.12 18.81 -10.23
C VAL A 249 4.93 17.90 -10.51
N ILE A 250 3.86 18.08 -9.74
CA ILE A 250 2.65 17.28 -9.83
C ILE A 250 1.47 18.17 -10.19
N TYR A 251 0.81 17.83 -11.30
CA TYR A 251 -0.47 18.36 -11.71
C TYR A 251 -1.54 17.29 -11.55
N TYR A 252 -2.80 17.72 -11.47
CA TYR A 252 -3.92 16.80 -11.38
C TYR A 252 -5.10 17.22 -12.25
N THR A 253 -5.85 16.22 -12.70
CA THR A 253 -7.14 16.38 -13.37
C THR A 253 -8.14 15.46 -12.71
N TYR A 254 -9.32 15.95 -12.36
CA TYR A 254 -10.42 15.10 -11.90
C TYR A 254 -11.35 14.84 -13.08
N TYR A 255 -11.39 13.60 -13.58
CA TYR A 255 -12.23 13.21 -14.69
C TYR A 255 -13.60 12.71 -14.23
N ILE A 256 -14.65 13.17 -14.92
CA ILE A 256 -16.02 12.66 -14.84
C ILE A 256 -16.41 12.06 -16.19
N HIS A 257 -17.22 11.01 -16.17
CA HIS A 257 -17.60 10.33 -17.40
C HIS A 257 -18.55 11.18 -18.27
N ASN A 258 -18.36 11.12 -19.58
CA ASN A 258 -19.19 11.81 -20.56
C ASN A 258 -20.27 10.88 -21.11
N ASP A 259 -21.45 10.89 -20.50
CA ASP A 259 -22.58 10.04 -20.91
C ASP A 259 -23.13 10.32 -22.33
N PHE A 260 -22.78 11.47 -22.93
CA PHE A 260 -23.20 11.80 -24.30
C PHE A 260 -22.31 11.14 -25.37
N ASN A 261 -21.08 10.79 -25.01
CA ASN A 261 -20.10 10.23 -25.94
C ASN A 261 -20.05 8.70 -25.79
N ASN A 262 -21.19 8.04 -26.02
CA ASN A 262 -21.35 6.57 -26.01
C ASN A 262 -20.82 5.90 -27.29
N GLY A 263 -19.71 6.38 -27.83
CA GLY A 263 -19.04 5.69 -28.92
C GLY A 263 -18.74 4.24 -28.50
N LEU A 264 -19.27 3.26 -29.22
CA LEU A 264 -19.03 1.82 -29.03
C LEU A 264 -17.59 1.44 -29.43
N GLY A 265 -16.58 2.10 -28.85
CA GLY A 265 -15.17 1.95 -29.20
C GLY A 265 -14.31 1.88 -27.94
N VAL A 266 -13.58 0.77 -27.81
CA VAL A 266 -12.81 0.35 -26.63
C VAL A 266 -11.44 1.03 -26.59
N GLU A 267 -11.31 2.24 -27.13
CA GLU A 267 -9.99 2.84 -27.35
C GLU A 267 -9.70 3.91 -26.30
N PHE A 268 -8.47 3.90 -25.80
CA PHE A 268 -7.91 4.90 -24.89
C PHE A 268 -8.07 6.29 -25.49
N GLY A 269 -9.19 6.93 -25.18
CA GLY A 269 -9.48 8.31 -25.52
C GLY A 269 -10.00 9.00 -24.27
N GLN A 270 -9.34 10.09 -23.88
CA GLN A 270 -9.93 11.07 -22.96
C GLN A 270 -11.30 11.56 -23.47
N ASP A 271 -11.68 11.27 -24.72
CA ASP A 271 -12.95 11.61 -25.34
C ASP A 271 -14.19 11.11 -24.57
N HIS A 272 -14.07 10.07 -23.75
CA HIS A 272 -15.15 9.56 -22.88
C HIS A 272 -15.20 10.22 -21.50
N TYR A 273 -14.28 11.14 -21.21
CA TYR A 273 -14.16 11.80 -19.93
C TYR A 273 -14.03 13.30 -20.11
N ASN A 274 -14.80 14.06 -19.35
CA ASN A 274 -14.61 15.49 -19.25
C ASN A 274 -13.91 15.79 -17.93
N PRO A 275 -12.93 16.71 -17.90
CA PRO A 275 -12.47 17.27 -16.65
C PRO A 275 -13.65 17.90 -15.90
N LEU A 276 -13.74 17.63 -14.60
CA LEU A 276 -14.63 18.34 -13.69
C LEU A 276 -14.28 19.83 -13.76
N THR A 277 -15.32 20.67 -13.82
CA THR A 277 -15.15 22.12 -13.97
C THR A 277 -14.27 22.68 -12.85
N GLY A 278 -13.14 23.30 -13.21
CA GLY A 278 -12.18 23.86 -12.25
C GLY A 278 -11.10 22.90 -11.78
N TYR A 279 -11.07 21.65 -12.27
CA TYR A 279 -10.14 20.59 -11.87
C TYR A 279 -9.43 19.98 -13.09
N ASN A 280 -8.98 20.81 -14.04
CA ASN A 280 -8.33 20.36 -15.28
C ASN A 280 -6.87 20.81 -15.35
N ASN A 281 -5.95 19.86 -15.21
CA ASN A 281 -4.50 20.09 -15.23
C ASN A 281 -4.07 21.18 -14.23
N ASN A 282 -4.65 21.13 -13.04
CA ASN A 282 -4.34 22.07 -11.97
C ASN A 282 -2.99 21.72 -11.36
N TYR A 283 -2.20 22.74 -11.05
CA TYR A 283 -0.99 22.54 -10.25
C TYR A 283 -1.38 22.10 -8.84
N TYR A 284 -0.74 21.04 -8.34
CA TYR A 284 -0.86 20.63 -6.95
C TYR A 284 0.39 21.03 -6.15
N THR A 285 1.54 20.45 -6.46
CA THR A 285 2.75 20.66 -5.65
C THR A 285 4.03 20.45 -6.45
N THR A 286 5.14 20.89 -5.85
CA THR A 286 6.50 20.54 -6.26
C THR A 286 7.18 19.85 -5.09
N LEU A 287 7.51 18.58 -5.25
CA LEU A 287 8.35 17.85 -4.31
C LEU A 287 9.80 18.24 -4.60
N ASN A 288 10.43 18.99 -3.70
CA ASN A 288 11.81 19.47 -3.87
C ASN A 288 12.85 18.59 -3.14
N GLN A 289 12.40 17.53 -2.46
CA GLN A 289 13.24 16.71 -1.60
C GLN A 289 12.78 15.25 -1.68
N ARG A 290 13.75 14.34 -1.78
CA ARG A 290 13.57 12.91 -1.48
C ARG A 290 13.54 12.69 0.03
N MET A 291 12.88 11.63 0.46
CA MET A 291 12.76 11.21 1.87
C MET A 291 12.17 12.30 2.77
N ALA A 292 11.33 13.18 2.24
CA ALA A 292 10.60 14.15 3.04
C ALA A 292 9.67 13.41 4.00
N THR A 293 9.66 13.78 5.28
CA THR A 293 8.81 13.17 6.32
C THR A 293 7.52 13.94 6.58
N GLN A 294 7.30 15.04 5.85
CA GLN A 294 6.09 15.86 5.94
C GLN A 294 5.32 15.77 4.62
N ILE A 295 4.00 15.66 4.72
CA ILE A 295 3.11 15.55 3.56
C ILE A 295 2.17 16.76 3.56
N SER A 296 2.13 17.46 2.43
CA SER A 296 1.10 18.47 2.18
C SER A 296 -0.07 17.81 1.45
N TYR A 297 -1.25 17.75 2.05
CA TYR A 297 -2.40 17.09 1.43
C TYR A 297 -3.18 18.04 0.51
N LEU A 298 -3.45 17.58 -0.72
CA LEU A 298 -4.39 18.18 -1.64
C LEU A 298 -5.81 17.77 -1.25
N GLY A 299 -6.68 18.74 -0.93
CA GLY A 299 -8.12 18.52 -0.85
C GLY A 299 -8.74 18.45 -2.25
N LEU A 300 -9.52 17.39 -2.50
CA LEU A 300 -10.30 17.16 -3.72
C LEU A 300 -11.78 17.02 -3.32
N PRO A 301 -12.73 17.51 -4.13
CA PRO A 301 -14.13 17.46 -3.78
C PRO A 301 -14.62 16.01 -3.72
N LEU A 302 -15.37 15.66 -2.69
CA LEU A 302 -16.15 14.43 -2.70
C LEU A 302 -17.34 14.62 -3.64
N LEU A 303 -17.42 13.81 -4.69
CA LEU A 303 -18.49 13.95 -5.68
C LEU A 303 -19.83 13.45 -5.16
N ASP A 304 -20.91 14.06 -5.64
CA ASP A 304 -22.27 13.57 -5.41
C ASP A 304 -22.44 12.15 -5.92
N LYS A 305 -23.31 11.39 -5.25
CA LYS A 305 -23.66 10.02 -5.63
C LYS A 305 -24.03 9.89 -7.12
N SER A 306 -24.68 10.88 -7.70
CA SER A 306 -25.10 10.88 -9.11
C SER A 306 -23.94 10.67 -10.11
N TYR A 307 -22.70 11.06 -9.76
CA TYR A 307 -21.53 10.85 -10.61
C TYR A 307 -21.11 9.37 -10.71
N PHE A 308 -21.52 8.54 -9.76
CA PHE A 308 -21.12 7.14 -9.66
C PHE A 308 -22.15 6.16 -10.22
N PHE A 309 -23.31 6.68 -10.64
CA PHE A 309 -24.42 5.87 -11.14
C PHE A 309 -24.86 6.31 -12.53
N ILE A 310 -25.39 5.37 -13.30
CA ILE A 310 -26.12 5.60 -14.54
C ILE A 310 -27.43 4.80 -14.48
N GLN A 311 -28.58 5.49 -14.51
CA GLN A 311 -29.90 4.83 -14.42
C GLN A 311 -29.99 3.82 -13.27
N ASP A 312 -29.57 4.22 -12.06
CA ASP A 312 -29.51 3.40 -10.84
C ASP A 312 -28.52 2.22 -10.87
N SER A 313 -27.82 2.00 -11.99
CA SER A 313 -26.72 1.04 -12.07
C SER A 313 -25.43 1.71 -11.65
N LEU A 314 -24.65 1.02 -10.84
CA LEU A 314 -23.32 1.49 -10.46
C LEU A 314 -22.40 1.48 -11.68
N ARG A 315 -21.63 2.55 -11.85
CA ARG A 315 -20.55 2.60 -12.84
C ARG A 315 -19.49 1.53 -12.53
N SER A 316 -18.57 1.33 -13.43
CA SER A 316 -17.51 0.32 -13.34
C SER A 316 -16.15 0.97 -13.19
N TYR A 317 -15.33 0.40 -12.30
CA TYR A 317 -13.90 0.70 -12.24
C TYR A 317 -13.18 0.23 -13.51
N ALA A 318 -11.97 0.74 -13.72
CA ALA A 318 -11.08 0.17 -14.71
C ALA A 318 -10.76 -1.29 -14.36
N ASN A 319 -10.81 -2.17 -15.36
CA ASN A 319 -10.53 -3.60 -15.18
C ASN A 319 -9.36 -4.01 -16.10
N TYR A 320 -8.17 -4.09 -15.52
CA TYR A 320 -6.94 -4.50 -16.21
C TYR A 320 -6.65 -5.98 -15.98
N LEU A 321 -7.50 -6.84 -16.54
CA LEU A 321 -7.24 -8.27 -16.66
C LEU A 321 -7.10 -8.60 -18.14
N ASN A 322 -5.93 -8.33 -18.72
CA ASN A 322 -5.29 -9.13 -19.78
C ASN A 322 -4.26 -8.32 -20.60
N ASN A 323 -3.16 -9.00 -20.92
CA ASN A 323 -2.03 -8.58 -21.77
C ASN A 323 -2.38 -8.32 -23.25
N SER A 324 -3.66 -8.31 -23.60
CA SER A 324 -4.14 -7.99 -24.95
C SER A 324 -4.52 -6.51 -24.96
N GLY A 325 -3.66 -5.69 -25.53
CA GLY A 325 -3.75 -4.22 -25.54
C GLY A 325 -5.16 -3.64 -25.68
N TYR A 326 -5.33 -2.45 -25.10
CA TYR A 326 -6.57 -1.69 -24.92
C TYR A 326 -7.40 -2.14 -23.71
N GLY A 327 -6.92 -1.80 -22.52
CA GLY A 327 -7.64 -1.95 -21.26
C GLY A 327 -8.84 -1.02 -21.13
N TYR A 328 -9.90 -1.52 -20.50
CA TYR A 328 -11.12 -0.77 -20.23
C TYR A 328 -10.90 0.14 -19.02
N MET A 329 -10.89 1.47 -19.23
CA MET A 329 -10.77 2.47 -18.14
C MET A 329 -11.98 2.53 -17.20
N GLY A 330 -13.02 1.74 -17.47
CA GLY A 330 -14.27 1.85 -16.74
C GLY A 330 -15.06 3.06 -17.21
N ASN A 331 -16.02 3.45 -16.40
CA ASN A 331 -16.74 4.71 -16.51
C ASN A 331 -16.88 5.42 -15.16
N PHE A 332 -16.16 4.95 -14.13
CA PHE A 332 -16.06 5.64 -12.85
C PHE A 332 -15.38 7.02 -12.99
N PRO A 333 -15.82 8.05 -12.24
CA PRO A 333 -15.01 9.23 -12.01
C PRO A 333 -13.66 8.82 -11.41
N PHE A 334 -12.60 9.55 -11.77
CA PHE A 334 -11.26 9.25 -11.26
C PHE A 334 -10.34 10.46 -11.32
N VAL A 335 -9.33 10.46 -10.45
CA VAL A 335 -8.29 11.48 -10.46
C VAL A 335 -7.09 10.98 -11.25
N GLN A 336 -6.56 11.81 -12.13
CA GLN A 336 -5.29 11.58 -12.82
C GLN A 336 -4.25 12.55 -12.27
N PHE A 337 -3.08 12.04 -11.90
CA PHE A 337 -1.90 12.87 -11.63
C PHE A 337 -0.93 12.81 -12.80
N SER A 338 -0.39 13.97 -13.17
CA SER A 338 0.68 14.10 -14.16
C SER A 338 1.94 14.57 -13.47
N ILE A 339 2.96 13.72 -13.48
CA ILE A 339 4.17 13.87 -12.70
C ILE A 339 5.33 14.20 -13.65
N TYR A 340 5.97 15.36 -13.44
CA TYR A 340 7.01 15.92 -14.31
C TYR A 340 8.31 16.16 -13.56
N ALA A 341 9.44 16.03 -14.23
CA ALA A 341 10.71 16.59 -13.73
C ALA A 341 10.64 18.13 -13.71
N GLN A 342 11.05 18.77 -12.60
CA GLN A 342 11.04 20.24 -12.51
C GLN A 342 12.14 20.88 -13.36
N ASP A 343 13.36 20.35 -13.32
CA ASP A 343 14.51 20.90 -14.03
C ASP A 343 14.75 20.12 -15.33
N SER A 344 14.01 20.49 -16.38
CA SER A 344 14.10 19.82 -17.67
C SER A 344 15.36 20.16 -18.46
N THR A 345 16.33 20.93 -17.93
CA THR A 345 17.54 21.28 -18.71
C THR A 345 18.42 20.09 -19.10
N ALA A 346 18.17 18.88 -18.56
CA ALA A 346 18.69 17.59 -19.04
C ALA A 346 17.92 17.05 -20.27
N TYR A 347 17.61 17.94 -21.23
CA TYR A 347 16.91 17.69 -22.51
C TYR A 347 17.72 16.78 -23.46
N ALA A 348 17.74 15.46 -23.23
CA ALA A 348 18.25 14.51 -24.23
C ALA A 348 17.26 13.42 -24.63
N HIS A 349 16.23 13.10 -23.83
CA HIS A 349 15.27 12.04 -24.17
C HIS A 349 13.82 12.46 -23.85
N ASN A 350 12.92 12.19 -24.79
CA ASN A 350 11.49 12.53 -24.81
C ASN A 350 10.69 11.90 -23.65
N TYR A 351 10.91 12.31 -22.41
CA TYR A 351 10.10 11.84 -21.29
C TYR A 351 8.75 12.55 -21.29
N LEU A 352 7.73 11.83 -21.77
CA LEU A 352 6.33 12.12 -21.47
C LEU A 352 6.13 12.14 -19.95
N PRO A 353 5.16 12.93 -19.42
CA PRO A 353 4.85 12.87 -18.00
C PRO A 353 4.60 11.44 -17.55
N PHE A 354 5.04 11.10 -16.34
CA PHE A 354 4.53 9.91 -15.69
C PHE A 354 3.08 10.18 -15.29
N VAL A 355 2.16 9.52 -15.99
CA VAL A 355 0.73 9.66 -15.73
C VAL A 355 0.30 8.56 -14.78
N LEU A 356 -0.39 8.95 -13.71
CA LEU A 356 -0.97 8.05 -12.72
C LEU A 356 -2.50 8.21 -12.72
N ASN A 357 -3.21 7.20 -13.20
CA ASN A 357 -4.66 7.16 -13.25
C ASN A 357 -5.20 6.40 -12.03
N CYS A 358 -5.84 7.10 -11.11
CA CYS A 358 -6.48 6.51 -9.93
C CYS A 358 -7.87 5.97 -10.29
N ALA A 359 -7.94 4.98 -11.20
CA ALA A 359 -9.20 4.47 -11.77
C ALA A 359 -9.42 2.97 -11.51
N ALA A 360 -8.39 2.26 -11.04
CA ALA A 360 -8.44 0.82 -10.93
C ALA A 360 -9.37 0.33 -9.82
N ASN A 361 -9.85 -0.90 -9.98
CA ASN A 361 -10.65 -1.57 -8.96
C ASN A 361 -9.78 -1.92 -7.73
N PRO A 362 -10.05 -1.36 -6.54
CA PRO A 362 -9.25 -1.64 -5.34
C PRO A 362 -9.23 -3.12 -4.93
N VAL A 363 -10.28 -3.88 -5.27
CA VAL A 363 -10.40 -5.30 -4.90
C VAL A 363 -9.41 -6.18 -5.65
N THR A 364 -9.11 -5.85 -6.90
CA THR A 364 -8.29 -6.70 -7.78
C THR A 364 -6.92 -6.11 -8.05
N PHE A 365 -6.66 -4.87 -7.63
CA PHE A 365 -5.44 -4.15 -7.98
C PHE A 365 -4.15 -4.85 -7.55
N ASN A 366 -4.13 -5.47 -6.36
CA ASN A 366 -2.94 -6.20 -5.90
C ASN A 366 -2.71 -7.53 -6.62
N ASN A 367 -3.66 -7.98 -7.45
CA ASN A 367 -3.46 -9.09 -8.37
C ASN A 367 -2.88 -8.61 -9.71
N TYR A 368 -2.75 -7.29 -9.92
CA TYR A 368 -2.14 -6.75 -11.12
C TYR A 368 -0.64 -6.94 -11.03
N LEU A 369 -0.05 -7.26 -12.16
CA LEU A 369 1.39 -7.40 -12.20
C LEU A 369 2.05 -6.05 -12.15
N PRO A 370 2.96 -5.83 -11.19
CA PRO A 370 3.76 -4.62 -11.22
C PRO A 370 4.56 -4.52 -12.51
N GLY A 371 5.04 -5.63 -13.10
CA GLY A 371 5.93 -5.62 -14.28
C GLY A 371 5.29 -5.45 -15.67
N VAL A 372 3.96 -5.38 -15.80
CA VAL A 372 3.29 -5.23 -17.11
C VAL A 372 3.11 -3.76 -17.43
N GLY A 373 3.51 -3.34 -18.63
CA GLY A 373 3.83 -1.94 -18.95
C GLY A 373 2.78 -0.87 -18.64
N THR A 374 1.49 -1.20 -18.53
CA THR A 374 0.47 -0.19 -18.20
C THR A 374 0.14 -0.10 -16.71
N THR A 375 0.35 -1.13 -15.90
CA THR A 375 -0.10 -1.15 -14.49
C THR A 375 0.63 -0.14 -13.62
N PHE A 376 1.89 0.18 -13.96
CA PHE A 376 2.66 1.26 -13.33
C PHE A 376 1.97 2.63 -13.42
N HIS A 377 1.08 2.82 -14.40
CA HIS A 377 0.32 4.06 -14.61
C HIS A 377 -1.04 4.09 -13.91
N PHE A 378 -1.33 3.11 -13.04
CA PHE A 378 -2.60 3.03 -12.33
C PHE A 378 -2.38 2.90 -10.83
N THR A 379 -3.32 3.47 -10.08
CA THR A 379 -3.60 3.10 -8.70
C THR A 379 -5.10 2.83 -8.56
N PRO A 380 -5.53 2.22 -7.45
CA PRO A 380 -6.94 2.18 -7.11
C PRO A 380 -7.58 3.56 -7.11
N ASN A 381 -8.89 3.55 -7.31
CA ASN A 381 -9.68 4.76 -7.22
C ASN A 381 -9.60 5.38 -5.82
N LEU A 382 -9.47 6.71 -5.79
CA LEU A 382 -9.47 7.47 -4.54
C LEU A 382 -10.91 7.60 -4.00
N ASP A 383 -11.89 7.57 -4.90
CA ASP A 383 -13.32 7.50 -4.55
C ASP A 383 -13.65 6.08 -4.09
N LEU A 384 -13.79 5.92 -2.78
CA LEU A 384 -14.14 4.64 -2.19
C LEU A 384 -15.66 4.52 -2.03
N LEU A 385 -16.21 3.45 -2.60
CA LEU A 385 -17.57 3.03 -2.32
C LEU A 385 -17.64 1.97 -1.24
N VAL A 386 -18.53 2.17 -0.27
CA VAL A 386 -18.82 1.19 0.77
C VAL A 386 -20.31 0.90 0.77
N ASN A 387 -20.66 -0.39 0.85
CA ASN A 387 -22.02 -0.83 1.06
C ASN A 387 -22.28 -0.98 2.56
N VAL A 388 -23.16 -0.14 3.10
CA VAL A 388 -23.57 -0.21 4.51
C VAL A 388 -25.08 -0.38 4.55
N GLY A 389 -25.56 -1.47 5.16
CA GLY A 389 -26.99 -1.72 5.30
C GLY A 389 -27.74 -1.91 3.97
N GLY A 390 -27.06 -2.32 2.90
CA GLY A 390 -27.65 -2.45 1.56
C GLY A 390 -27.67 -1.15 0.76
N GLN A 391 -27.10 -0.07 1.29
CA GLN A 391 -26.95 1.21 0.60
C GLN A 391 -25.49 1.49 0.25
N VAL A 392 -25.25 1.87 -1.00
CA VAL A 392 -23.94 2.31 -1.47
C VAL A 392 -23.76 3.79 -1.13
N SER A 393 -22.68 4.10 -0.43
CA SER A 393 -22.24 5.46 -0.10
C SER A 393 -20.79 5.67 -0.55
N VAL A 394 -20.47 6.91 -0.92
CA VAL A 394 -19.12 7.35 -1.28
C VAL A 394 -18.48 7.91 -0.01
N TYR A 395 -17.26 7.50 0.29
CA TYR A 395 -16.56 7.93 1.51
C TYR A 395 -15.35 8.79 1.18
N PRO A 396 -15.10 9.86 1.96
CA PRO A 396 -13.84 10.57 1.91
C PRO A 396 -12.70 9.64 2.37
N THR A 397 -11.55 9.77 1.72
CA THR A 397 -10.36 8.98 2.00
C THR A 397 -9.13 9.89 2.09
N LEU A 398 -8.16 9.50 2.90
CA LEU A 398 -6.83 10.09 2.90
C LEU A 398 -5.89 9.15 2.14
N ASN A 399 -5.30 9.63 1.06
CA ASN A 399 -4.49 8.84 0.13
C ASN A 399 -3.05 9.33 0.19
N ILE A 400 -2.12 8.43 0.53
CA ILE A 400 -0.69 8.72 0.57
C ILE A 400 -0.03 7.96 -0.58
N MET A 401 0.54 8.72 -1.51
CA MET A 401 1.22 8.25 -2.71
C MET A 401 2.73 8.27 -2.46
N GLU A 402 3.34 7.08 -2.43
CA GLU A 402 4.75 6.87 -2.10
C GLU A 402 5.49 6.49 -3.38
N MET A 403 6.29 7.41 -3.88
CA MET A 403 7.06 7.24 -5.11
C MET A 403 8.39 6.58 -4.76
N VAL A 404 8.64 5.38 -5.27
CA VAL A 404 9.86 4.60 -5.01
C VAL A 404 10.45 4.17 -6.34
N TYR A 405 11.50 4.86 -6.79
CA TYR A 405 12.18 4.68 -8.06
C TYR A 405 11.26 4.74 -9.28
N ASP A 406 10.71 3.61 -9.72
CA ASP A 406 9.98 3.41 -10.98
C ASP A 406 8.46 3.27 -10.77
N ARG A 407 7.97 3.34 -9.53
CA ARG A 407 6.56 3.07 -9.20
C ARG A 407 6.01 3.96 -8.10
N VAL A 408 4.69 4.05 -8.08
CA VAL A 408 3.94 4.72 -7.01
C VAL A 408 3.15 3.67 -6.26
N TYR A 409 3.37 3.61 -4.95
CA TYR A 409 2.54 2.84 -4.04
C TYR A 409 1.45 3.72 -3.44
N LEU A 410 0.26 3.17 -3.23
CA LEU A 410 -0.86 3.87 -2.60
C LEU A 410 -1.19 3.25 -1.24
N MET A 411 -1.13 4.05 -0.18
CA MET A 411 -1.78 3.77 1.09
C MET A 411 -3.07 4.60 1.20
N GLN A 412 -4.22 3.93 1.26
CA GLN A 412 -5.52 4.57 1.42
C GLN A 412 -6.03 4.35 2.84
N ILE A 413 -6.26 5.45 3.55
CA ILE A 413 -6.73 5.48 4.93
C ILE A 413 -8.18 5.94 4.94
N GLN A 414 -9.04 5.12 5.55
CA GLN A 414 -10.47 5.37 5.64
C GLN A 414 -10.82 6.05 6.96
N ASN A 415 -11.91 6.82 6.96
CA ASN A 415 -12.49 7.29 8.21
C ASN A 415 -12.99 6.10 9.04
N ALA A 416 -12.72 6.12 10.34
CA ALA A 416 -13.22 5.16 11.29
C ALA A 416 -14.75 5.19 11.30
N PHE A 417 -15.36 4.02 11.04
CA PHE A 417 -16.80 3.81 11.09
C PHE A 417 -17.31 3.77 12.53
N ASN A 418 -17.14 4.85 13.29
CA ASN A 418 -17.69 4.95 14.63
C ASN A 418 -19.23 5.12 14.58
N GLN A 419 -19.78 5.59 13.45
CA GLN A 419 -21.21 5.65 13.14
C GLN A 419 -21.42 5.46 11.64
N VAL A 420 -22.49 4.76 11.23
CA VAL A 420 -22.95 4.77 9.83
C VAL A 420 -23.33 6.20 9.48
N PRO A 421 -22.82 6.81 8.38
CA PRO A 421 -23.25 8.13 7.97
C PRO A 421 -24.76 8.12 7.75
N ASN A 422 -25.47 8.98 8.48
CA ASN A 422 -26.86 9.26 8.19
C ASN A 422 -26.87 10.27 7.03
N GLN A 423 -26.93 9.79 5.78
CA GLN A 423 -27.30 10.63 4.64
C GLN A 423 -28.57 10.10 3.98
#